data_AF-A0ABC8RDE2-F1
#
_entry.id   AF-A0ABC8RDE2-F1
#
_cell.length_a   1.000
_cell.length_b   1.000
_cell.length_c   1.000
_cell.angle_alpha   90.00
_cell.angle_beta   90.00
_cell.angle_gamma   90.00
#
_symmetry.space_group_name_H-M   'P 1'
#
loop_
_entity.id
_entity.type
_entity.pdbx_description
1 polymer ?
#
loop_
_entity_poly.entity_id
_entity_poly.type
_entity_poly.pdbx_seq_one_letter_code
_entity_poly.pdbx_strand_id
1 'polypeptide(L)'
;MEESPVSSLYLPSKPSAQSKSLRFSLKCSLSSPTPPTSKEEAILQAKTSLSTTLEKPLNNPKLAGKLKKLKQPRFRVEIPVIDDSPGSLSQLALDVFGDIPIKRKGLPVKILVLWPNPNLTEAAIMAFDSLSSNTVEHNDFSSVTNEDTRFLNSADVVVFLAPEASQLAVMKTVTDSLYPKPVVIFNPQWGFEEESSFGELRGFVGSFEVVYSFVGLEVRGVLSKRKGMIFKCVRDGV
;
A
#
# COMPACT_ATOMS: atom_id res chain seq x y z
N MET A 1 34.73 69.44 -15.63
CA MET A 1 33.67 68.43 -15.79
C MET A 1 34.41 67.14 -16.11
N GLU A 2 34.74 66.34 -15.10
CA GLU A 2 33.85 65.31 -14.49
C GLU A 2 33.41 64.31 -15.57
N GLU A 3 33.58 62.99 -15.46
CA GLU A 3 33.77 62.08 -14.34
C GLU A 3 34.27 60.71 -14.88
N SER A 4 35.11 60.04 -14.10
CA SER A 4 35.14 58.61 -13.75
C SER A 4 34.93 57.47 -14.80
N PRO A 5 35.83 56.46 -14.84
CA PRO A 5 35.62 55.19 -15.55
C PRO A 5 34.90 54.16 -14.66
N VAL A 6 33.85 53.51 -15.19
CA VAL A 6 33.19 52.40 -14.48
C VAL A 6 33.71 51.06 -15.02
N SER A 7 34.48 50.39 -14.16
CA SER A 7 34.84 48.98 -14.25
C SER A 7 33.61 48.07 -14.35
N SER A 8 33.56 47.23 -15.38
CA SER A 8 32.72 46.02 -15.41
C SER A 8 33.64 44.82 -15.50
N LEU A 9 33.94 44.25 -14.34
CA LEU A 9 34.59 42.96 -14.19
C LEU A 9 33.57 41.87 -14.55
N TYR A 10 33.77 41.22 -15.70
CA TYR A 10 33.08 39.98 -16.03
C TYR A 10 33.55 38.86 -15.09
N LEU A 11 32.67 38.48 -14.17
CA LEU A 11 32.82 37.30 -13.30
C LEU A 11 32.71 36.00 -14.13
N PRO A 12 33.52 34.98 -13.85
CA PRO A 12 33.42 33.68 -14.51
C PRO A 12 32.16 32.93 -14.05
N SER A 13 31.40 32.44 -15.01
CA SER A 13 30.23 31.57 -14.84
C SER A 13 30.62 30.27 -14.10
N LYS A 14 30.00 30.04 -12.93
CA LYS A 14 30.13 28.78 -12.18
C LYS A 14 29.52 27.60 -12.96
N PRO A 15 30.18 26.44 -13.01
CA PRO A 15 29.62 25.24 -13.64
C PRO A 15 28.46 24.67 -12.79
N SER A 16 27.38 24.35 -13.52
CA SER A 16 26.17 23.68 -13.05
C SER A 16 26.47 22.44 -12.21
N ALA A 17 25.93 22.41 -10.99
CA ALA A 17 25.99 21.26 -10.10
C ALA A 17 25.19 20.11 -10.71
N GLN A 18 25.91 19.10 -11.21
CA GLN A 18 25.32 17.82 -11.61
C GLN A 18 24.59 17.20 -10.40
N SER A 19 23.27 17.13 -10.49
CA SER A 19 22.43 16.37 -9.57
C SER A 19 22.87 14.91 -9.59
N LYS A 20 23.50 14.45 -8.51
CA LYS A 20 23.87 13.06 -8.32
C LYS A 20 22.58 12.25 -8.22
N SER A 21 22.25 11.56 -9.32
CA SER A 21 21.22 10.53 -9.35
C SER A 21 21.47 9.54 -8.21
N LEU A 22 20.65 9.63 -7.16
CA LEU A 22 20.60 8.64 -6.09
C LEU A 22 20.12 7.34 -6.73
N ARG A 23 21.07 6.42 -6.95
CA ARG A 23 20.76 5.04 -7.33
C ARG A 23 19.95 4.43 -6.18
N PHE A 24 18.64 4.43 -6.31
CA PHE A 24 17.76 3.63 -5.47
C PHE A 24 18.10 2.16 -5.76
N SER A 25 18.92 1.57 -4.89
CA SER A 25 19.08 0.13 -4.83
C SER A 25 17.77 -0.44 -4.31
N LEU A 26 16.86 -0.77 -5.22
CA LEU A 26 15.71 -1.62 -4.93
C LEU A 26 16.27 -2.98 -4.50
N LYS A 27 16.42 -3.18 -3.18
CA LYS A 27 16.67 -4.51 -2.64
C LYS A 27 15.34 -5.26 -2.68
N CYS A 28 14.98 -5.76 -3.87
CA CYS A 28 13.94 -6.76 -4.04
C CYS A 28 14.48 -8.06 -3.41
N SER A 29 14.26 -8.21 -2.12
CA SER A 29 14.58 -9.44 -1.41
C SER A 29 13.38 -9.71 -0.54
N LEU A 30 12.33 -10.33 -1.09
CA LEU A 30 11.25 -11.03 -0.39
C LEU A 30 10.32 -11.61 -1.48
N SER A 31 9.99 -12.91 -1.36
CA SER A 31 9.31 -13.83 -2.31
C SER A 31 10.18 -14.44 -3.44
N SER A 32 9.84 -15.68 -3.83
CA SER A 32 10.55 -16.55 -4.77
C SER A 32 11.09 -15.79 -6.00
N PRO A 33 12.27 -16.12 -6.55
CA PRO A 33 12.78 -15.49 -7.78
C PRO A 33 11.92 -15.79 -9.02
N THR A 34 10.87 -16.59 -8.88
CA THR A 34 9.97 -16.98 -9.96
C THR A 34 8.64 -16.22 -9.86
N PRO A 35 8.14 -15.65 -10.98
CA PRO A 35 6.81 -15.07 -11.01
C PRO A 35 5.77 -16.15 -10.66
N PRO A 36 4.69 -15.80 -9.94
CA PRO A 36 3.65 -16.76 -9.63
C PRO A 36 3.00 -17.27 -10.92
N THR A 37 2.75 -18.57 -10.95
CA THR A 37 2.15 -19.27 -12.10
C THR A 37 0.66 -19.55 -11.90
N SER A 38 0.14 -19.33 -10.68
CA SER A 38 -1.28 -19.44 -10.34
C SER A 38 -1.73 -18.33 -9.39
N LYS A 39 -3.05 -18.16 -9.25
CA LYS A 39 -3.66 -17.23 -8.30
C LYS A 39 -3.28 -17.57 -6.86
N GLU A 40 -3.29 -18.85 -6.50
CA GLU A 40 -2.97 -19.35 -5.16
C GLU A 40 -1.50 -19.09 -4.82
N GLU A 41 -0.60 -19.24 -5.80
CA GLU A 41 0.81 -18.90 -5.63
C GLU A 41 0.98 -17.40 -5.41
N ALA A 42 0.27 -16.55 -6.17
CA ALA A 42 0.30 -15.11 -5.98
C ALA A 42 -0.20 -14.69 -4.59
N ILE A 43 -1.29 -15.30 -4.11
CA ILE A 43 -1.83 -15.09 -2.76
C ILE A 43 -0.80 -15.52 -1.70
N LEU A 44 -0.18 -16.70 -1.87
CA LEU A 44 0.83 -17.20 -0.93
C LEU A 44 2.06 -16.29 -0.87
N GLN A 45 2.54 -15.80 -2.01
CA GLN A 45 3.67 -14.87 -2.07
C GLN A 45 3.32 -13.52 -1.42
N ALA A 46 2.12 -12.99 -1.67
CA ALA A 46 1.63 -11.76 -1.04
C ALA A 46 1.51 -11.91 0.47
N LYS A 47 0.90 -13.00 0.95
CA LYS A 47 0.74 -13.34 2.37
C LYS A 47 2.08 -13.49 3.07
N THR A 48 3.06 -14.15 2.44
CA THR A 48 4.43 -14.29 2.97
C THR A 48 5.14 -12.94 3.06
N SER A 49 5.05 -12.13 2.00
CA SER A 49 5.67 -10.80 1.95
C SER A 49 5.07 -9.87 3.00
N LEU A 50 3.75 -9.91 3.18
CA LEU A 50 3.06 -9.10 4.17
C LEU A 50 3.37 -9.56 5.60
N SER A 51 3.32 -10.87 5.89
CA SER A 51 3.61 -11.42 7.22
C SER A 51 5.04 -11.07 7.68
N THR A 52 6.03 -11.31 6.82
CA THR A 52 7.44 -11.01 7.12
C THR A 52 7.68 -9.52 7.32
N THR A 53 7.02 -8.67 6.55
CA THR A 53 7.15 -7.21 6.68
C THR A 53 6.44 -6.67 7.93
N LEU A 54 5.32 -7.27 8.34
CA LEU A 54 4.57 -6.89 9.54
C LEU A 54 5.21 -7.39 10.85
N GLU A 55 6.03 -8.44 10.81
CA GLU A 55 6.62 -9.04 12.00
C GLU A 55 7.40 -8.03 12.87
N LYS A 56 8.30 -7.27 12.24
CA LYS A 56 9.12 -6.26 12.93
C LYS A 56 8.28 -5.13 13.56
N PRO A 57 7.40 -4.43 12.82
CA PRO A 57 6.64 -3.32 13.39
C PRO A 57 5.63 -3.75 14.46
N LEU A 58 5.08 -4.96 14.39
CA LEU A 58 4.17 -5.49 15.43
C LEU A 58 4.90 -5.78 16.75
N ASN A 59 6.13 -6.29 16.68
CA ASN A 59 6.88 -6.72 17.85
C ASN A 59 7.74 -5.61 18.48
N ASN A 60 8.10 -4.57 17.71
CA ASN A 60 8.97 -3.49 18.17
C ASN A 60 8.35 -2.08 18.06
N PRO A 61 7.17 -1.82 18.65
CA PRO A 61 6.53 -0.50 18.57
C PRO A 61 7.28 0.58 19.38
N LYS A 62 8.17 0.21 20.31
CA LYS A 62 8.77 1.11 21.31
C LYS A 62 10.26 1.45 21.12
N LEU A 63 10.97 0.86 20.14
CA LEU A 63 12.43 1.07 19.98
C LEU A 63 12.83 2.46 19.42
N ALA A 64 11.89 3.38 19.30
CA ALA A 64 12.12 4.76 18.85
C ALA A 64 11.67 5.83 19.86
N GLY A 65 11.59 5.45 21.13
CA GLY A 65 11.23 6.35 22.22
C GLY A 65 12.31 7.35 22.65
N LYS A 66 13.45 7.50 21.96
CA LYS A 66 14.53 8.40 22.45
C LYS A 66 15.16 9.41 21.50
N LEU A 67 14.90 9.46 20.19
CA LEU A 67 15.46 10.58 19.39
C LEU A 67 14.78 10.94 18.05
N LYS A 68 13.83 10.16 17.50
CA LYS A 68 13.15 10.49 16.22
C LYS A 68 11.72 9.95 16.22
N LYS A 69 10.74 10.72 15.71
CA LYS A 69 9.37 10.24 15.46
C LYS A 69 9.44 8.92 14.69
N LEU A 70 8.73 7.88 15.15
CA LEU A 70 8.59 6.60 14.44
C LEU A 70 8.02 6.86 13.05
N LYS A 71 8.63 6.29 12.01
CA LYS A 71 7.94 6.21 10.72
C LYS A 71 6.82 5.18 10.89
N GLN A 72 5.56 5.60 10.72
CA GLN A 72 4.44 4.67 10.71
C GLN A 72 4.65 3.65 9.58
N PRO A 73 4.54 2.34 9.84
CA PRO A 73 4.60 1.31 8.80
C PRO A 73 3.36 1.43 7.91
N ARG A 74 3.58 1.64 6.60
CA ARG A 74 2.53 1.82 5.60
C ARG A 74 2.87 0.92 4.41
N PHE A 75 2.03 -0.07 4.14
CA PHE A 75 2.30 -1.10 3.13
C PHE A 75 1.19 -1.20 2.09
N ARG A 76 1.55 -1.56 0.86
CA ARG A 76 0.61 -1.75 -0.24
C ARG A 76 0.80 -3.12 -0.86
N VAL A 77 -0.31 -3.80 -1.11
CA VAL A 77 -0.37 -5.13 -1.72
C VAL A 77 -1.36 -5.11 -2.88
N GLU A 78 -0.96 -5.64 -4.02
CA GLU A 78 -1.79 -5.77 -5.23
C GLU A 78 -1.74 -7.20 -5.77
N ILE A 79 -2.91 -7.77 -6.03
CA ILE A 79 -3.07 -9.12 -6.58
C ILE A 79 -4.18 -9.02 -7.64
N PRO A 80 -4.09 -9.70 -8.80
CA PRO A 80 -5.15 -9.66 -9.79
C PRO A 80 -6.41 -10.30 -9.22
N VAL A 81 -7.56 -9.68 -9.51
CA VAL A 81 -8.88 -10.20 -9.13
C VAL A 81 -9.67 -10.44 -10.40
N ILE A 82 -10.47 -11.49 -10.38
CA ILE A 82 -11.31 -11.90 -11.52
C ILE A 82 -12.37 -10.82 -11.80
N ASP A 83 -12.96 -10.26 -10.75
CA ASP A 83 -13.90 -9.15 -10.80
C ASP A 83 -13.93 -8.39 -9.47
N ASP A 84 -14.55 -7.21 -9.48
CA ASP A 84 -14.78 -6.39 -8.28
C ASP A 84 -16.07 -6.78 -7.52
N SER A 85 -16.58 -8.01 -7.73
CA SER A 85 -17.80 -8.44 -7.04
C SER A 85 -17.56 -8.63 -5.54
N PRO A 86 -18.60 -8.48 -4.70
CA PRO A 86 -18.47 -8.70 -3.27
C PRO A 86 -17.93 -10.08 -2.90
N GLY A 87 -18.32 -11.13 -3.64
CA GLY A 87 -17.84 -12.49 -3.40
C GLY A 87 -16.35 -12.64 -3.69
N SER A 88 -15.88 -12.13 -4.83
CA SER A 88 -14.46 -12.22 -5.23
C SER A 88 -13.54 -11.47 -4.27
N LEU A 89 -13.90 -10.25 -3.88
CA LEU A 89 -13.12 -9.44 -2.94
C LEU A 89 -13.12 -10.04 -1.52
N SER A 90 -14.27 -10.55 -1.07
CA SER A 90 -14.40 -11.20 0.25
C SER A 90 -13.58 -12.49 0.32
N GLN A 91 -13.63 -13.31 -0.73
CA GLN A 91 -12.83 -14.53 -0.80
C GLN A 91 -11.33 -14.21 -0.84
N LEU A 92 -10.91 -13.21 -1.62
CA LEU A 92 -9.51 -12.80 -1.66
C LEU A 92 -9.03 -12.29 -0.29
N ALA A 93 -9.84 -11.49 0.40
CA ALA A 93 -9.54 -11.04 1.75
C ALA A 93 -9.41 -12.24 2.71
N LEU A 94 -10.30 -13.23 2.59
CA LEU A 94 -10.27 -14.46 3.37
C LEU A 94 -8.98 -15.26 3.12
N ASP A 95 -8.61 -15.48 1.87
CA ASP A 95 -7.43 -16.26 1.48
C ASP A 95 -6.11 -15.62 1.96
N VAL A 96 -6.09 -14.29 2.07
CA VAL A 96 -4.90 -13.54 2.52
C VAL A 96 -4.87 -13.35 4.04
N PHE A 97 -5.98 -12.94 4.65
CA PHE A 97 -6.03 -12.49 6.06
C PHE A 97 -6.66 -13.49 7.02
N GLY A 98 -7.44 -14.47 6.55
CA GLY A 98 -8.15 -15.43 7.41
C GLY A 98 -7.21 -16.27 8.28
N ASP A 99 -6.05 -16.64 7.75
CA ASP A 99 -5.03 -17.46 8.40
C ASP A 99 -3.62 -16.90 8.21
N ILE A 100 -3.49 -15.57 8.14
CA ILE A 100 -2.19 -14.91 8.01
C ILE A 100 -1.29 -15.21 9.23
N PRO A 101 -0.06 -15.74 9.03
CA PRO A 101 0.79 -16.16 10.12
C PRO A 101 1.53 -14.97 10.75
N ILE A 102 0.80 -14.05 11.38
CA ILE A 102 1.35 -12.92 12.13
C ILE A 102 1.07 -13.09 13.62
N LYS A 103 2.08 -12.77 14.44
CA LYS A 103 2.00 -12.83 15.90
C LYS A 103 2.64 -11.61 16.51
N ARG A 104 2.03 -11.12 17.59
CA ARG A 104 2.58 -10.06 18.43
C ARG A 104 2.98 -10.65 19.77
N LYS A 105 4.29 -10.80 19.99
CA LYS A 105 4.86 -11.41 21.20
C LYS A 105 4.25 -12.80 21.52
N GLY A 106 3.98 -13.58 20.49
CA GLY A 106 3.35 -14.91 20.60
C GLY A 106 1.83 -14.91 20.67
N LEU A 107 1.18 -13.76 20.80
CA LEU A 107 -0.29 -13.63 20.79
C LEU A 107 -0.82 -13.42 19.36
N PRO A 108 -2.07 -13.83 19.08
CA PRO A 108 -2.77 -13.48 17.85
C PRO A 108 -2.86 -11.96 17.67
N VAL A 109 -2.79 -11.51 16.42
CA VAL A 109 -2.87 -10.09 16.04
C VAL A 109 -4.32 -9.78 15.68
N LYS A 110 -4.84 -8.65 16.17
CA LYS A 110 -6.15 -8.15 15.76
C LYS A 110 -6.03 -7.34 14.47
N ILE A 111 -6.66 -7.81 13.40
CA ILE A 111 -6.71 -7.14 12.11
C ILE A 111 -8.08 -6.49 11.96
N LEU A 112 -8.12 -5.22 11.61
CA LEU A 112 -9.34 -4.54 11.21
C LEU A 112 -9.30 -4.32 9.70
N VAL A 113 -10.29 -4.82 8.98
CA VAL A 113 -10.49 -4.58 7.56
C VAL A 113 -11.57 -3.51 7.38
N LEU A 114 -11.19 -2.42 6.72
CA LEU A 114 -12.06 -1.33 6.33
C LEU A 114 -12.45 -1.48 4.86
N TRP A 115 -13.74 -1.64 4.64
CA TRP A 115 -14.35 -1.85 3.34
C TRP A 115 -14.94 -0.56 2.76
N PRO A 116 -15.04 -0.44 1.42
CA PRO A 116 -15.54 0.76 0.76
C PRO A 116 -17.00 1.07 1.07
N ASN A 117 -17.83 0.04 1.24
CA ASN A 117 -19.27 0.19 1.42
C ASN A 117 -19.86 -0.97 2.25
N PRO A 118 -21.07 -0.80 2.81
CA PRO A 118 -21.70 -1.82 3.65
C PRO A 118 -21.96 -3.16 2.96
N ASN A 119 -22.27 -3.16 1.65
CA ASN A 119 -22.54 -4.40 0.91
C ASN A 119 -21.30 -5.30 0.84
N LEU A 120 -20.11 -4.69 0.66
CA LEU A 120 -18.84 -5.40 0.69
C LEU A 120 -18.51 -5.90 2.11
N THR A 121 -18.80 -5.09 3.13
CA THR A 121 -18.62 -5.51 4.53
C THR A 121 -19.48 -6.72 4.90
N GLU A 122 -20.74 -6.74 4.50
CA GLU A 122 -21.66 -7.84 4.78
C GLU A 122 -21.21 -9.14 4.09
N ALA A 123 -20.82 -9.05 2.82
CA ALA A 123 -20.27 -10.20 2.09
C ALA A 123 -18.99 -10.74 2.75
N ALA A 124 -18.15 -9.86 3.28
CA ALA A 124 -16.94 -10.26 4.00
C ALA A 124 -17.25 -10.97 5.32
N ILE A 125 -18.20 -10.44 6.11
CA ILE A 125 -18.63 -11.09 7.34
C ILE A 125 -19.12 -12.51 7.02
N MET A 126 -19.99 -12.67 6.01
CA MET A 126 -20.48 -13.99 5.59
C MET A 126 -19.36 -14.94 5.13
N ALA A 127 -18.35 -14.44 4.42
CA ALA A 127 -17.22 -15.26 4.00
C ALA A 127 -16.36 -15.71 5.19
N PHE A 128 -16.16 -14.83 6.17
CA PHE A 128 -15.36 -15.09 7.37
C PHE A 128 -16.11 -15.83 8.48
N ASP A 129 -17.45 -15.96 8.40
CA ASP A 129 -18.27 -16.69 9.39
C ASP A 129 -17.82 -18.15 9.61
N SER A 130 -17.18 -18.75 8.60
CA SER A 130 -16.63 -20.11 8.68
C SER A 130 -15.35 -20.22 9.51
N LEU A 131 -14.68 -19.11 9.81
CA LEU A 131 -13.46 -19.08 10.62
C LEU A 131 -13.81 -19.09 12.10
N SER A 132 -13.20 -20.01 12.85
CA SER A 132 -13.34 -20.10 14.30
C SER A 132 -12.61 -18.99 15.07
N SER A 133 -11.83 -18.16 14.37
CA SER A 133 -10.91 -17.17 14.94
C SER A 133 -11.44 -15.75 14.75
N ASN A 134 -11.85 -15.10 15.84
CA ASN A 134 -12.30 -13.69 15.83
C ASN A 134 -11.14 -12.69 15.78
N THR A 135 -10.10 -12.97 14.98
CA THR A 135 -8.91 -12.12 14.86
C THR A 135 -9.05 -11.03 13.81
N VAL A 136 -9.99 -11.19 12.88
CA VAL A 136 -10.29 -10.23 11.82
C VAL A 136 -11.65 -9.60 12.11
N GLU A 137 -11.66 -8.29 12.31
CA GLU A 137 -12.86 -7.47 12.45
C GLU A 137 -13.13 -6.74 11.12
N HIS A 138 -14.40 -6.64 10.71
CA HIS A 138 -14.79 -5.99 9.46
C HIS A 138 -15.67 -4.77 9.75
N ASN A 139 -15.36 -3.64 9.15
CA ASN A 139 -16.15 -2.40 9.20
C ASN A 139 -16.08 -1.69 7.84
N ASP A 140 -16.94 -0.70 7.60
CA ASP A 140 -16.89 0.17 6.43
C ASP A 140 -16.52 1.62 6.78
N PHE A 141 -16.24 2.44 5.76
CA PHE A 141 -15.91 3.85 5.95
C PHE A 141 -17.05 4.70 6.54
N SER A 142 -18.32 4.34 6.36
CA SER A 142 -19.45 5.10 6.95
C SER A 142 -19.48 4.96 8.48
N SER A 143 -18.99 3.83 9.00
CA SER A 143 -18.82 3.60 10.44
C SER A 143 -17.75 4.51 11.06
N VAL A 144 -16.72 4.91 10.29
CA VAL A 144 -15.68 5.85 10.75
C VAL A 144 -16.21 7.28 10.86
N THR A 145 -17.11 7.68 9.96
CA THR A 145 -17.66 9.04 9.93
C THR A 145 -18.66 9.33 11.06
N ASN A 146 -19.17 8.29 11.73
CA ASN A 146 -20.14 8.40 12.83
C ASN A 146 -19.49 8.64 14.22
N GLU A 147 -18.26 9.14 14.26
CA GLU A 147 -17.46 9.51 15.45
C GLU A 147 -17.09 8.38 16.43
N ASP A 148 -17.71 7.19 16.36
CA ASP A 148 -17.33 6.05 17.20
C ASP A 148 -16.08 5.33 16.66
N THR A 149 -14.92 5.93 16.89
CA THR A 149 -13.61 5.39 16.46
C THR A 149 -12.99 4.40 17.45
N ARG A 150 -13.76 3.91 18.44
CA ARG A 150 -13.22 3.04 19.51
C ARG A 150 -12.67 1.71 18.97
N PHE A 151 -13.26 1.19 17.90
CA PHE A 151 -12.80 -0.03 17.22
C PHE A 151 -11.42 0.14 16.55
N LEU A 152 -11.02 1.36 16.20
CA LEU A 152 -9.66 1.63 15.68
C LEU A 152 -8.59 1.39 16.77
N ASN A 153 -8.96 1.55 18.04
CA ASN A 153 -8.02 1.40 19.15
C ASN A 153 -7.73 -0.07 19.49
N SER A 154 -8.68 -0.99 19.26
CA SER A 154 -8.50 -2.43 19.52
C SER A 154 -7.63 -3.14 18.47
N ALA A 155 -7.60 -2.63 17.24
CA ALA A 155 -6.85 -3.24 16.15
C ALA A 155 -5.32 -3.09 16.33
N ASP A 156 -4.56 -4.13 15.98
CA ASP A 156 -3.10 -4.10 15.89
C ASP A 156 -2.63 -3.69 14.49
N VAL A 157 -3.39 -4.07 13.44
CA VAL A 157 -3.18 -3.68 12.04
C VAL A 157 -4.51 -3.25 11.43
N VAL A 158 -4.49 -2.20 10.62
CA VAL A 158 -5.65 -1.77 9.84
C VAL A 158 -5.38 -1.97 8.35
N VAL A 159 -6.34 -2.56 7.65
CA VAL A 159 -6.29 -2.85 6.21
C VAL A 159 -7.40 -2.06 5.54
N PHE A 160 -7.06 -1.18 4.61
CA PHE A 160 -8.03 -0.60 3.67
C PHE A 160 -8.12 -1.53 2.46
N LEU A 161 -9.26 -2.19 2.29
CA LEU A 161 -9.45 -3.15 1.22
C LEU A 161 -10.23 -2.54 0.06
N ALA A 162 -9.68 -2.68 -1.15
CA ALA A 162 -10.25 -2.13 -2.38
C ALA A 162 -10.78 -0.68 -2.25
N PRO A 163 -10.04 0.25 -1.60
CA PRO A 163 -10.55 1.61 -1.41
C PRO A 163 -10.79 2.31 -2.75
N GLU A 164 -11.75 3.23 -2.75
CA GLU A 164 -12.05 4.14 -3.86
C GLU A 164 -11.32 5.47 -3.72
N ALA A 165 -10.99 6.13 -4.84
CA ALA A 165 -10.25 7.40 -4.82
C ALA A 165 -10.94 8.49 -3.98
N SER A 166 -12.28 8.46 -3.93
CA SER A 166 -13.13 9.32 -3.10
C SER A 166 -12.87 9.18 -1.59
N GLN A 167 -12.32 8.04 -1.15
CA GLN A 167 -12.13 7.70 0.26
C GLN A 167 -10.74 8.07 0.79
N LEU A 168 -9.83 8.54 -0.07
CA LEU A 168 -8.44 8.85 0.30
C LEU A 168 -8.33 9.86 1.46
N ALA A 169 -9.23 10.85 1.52
CA ALA A 169 -9.25 11.82 2.61
C ALA A 169 -9.58 11.15 3.96
N VAL A 170 -10.58 10.26 3.97
CA VAL A 170 -10.97 9.49 5.17
C VAL A 170 -9.85 8.53 5.56
N MET A 171 -9.27 7.81 4.59
CA MET A 171 -8.14 6.92 4.82
C MET A 171 -6.96 7.65 5.47
N LYS A 172 -6.66 8.87 5.03
CA LYS A 172 -5.61 9.69 5.62
C LYS A 172 -5.91 10.02 7.08
N THR A 173 -7.13 10.45 7.38
CA THR A 173 -7.57 10.74 8.76
C THR A 173 -7.46 9.53 9.67
N VAL A 174 -7.93 8.36 9.20
CA VAL A 174 -7.81 7.08 9.93
C VAL A 174 -6.34 6.71 10.13
N THR A 175 -5.51 6.84 9.09
CA THR A 175 -4.09 6.51 9.18
C THR A 175 -3.38 7.39 10.20
N ASP A 176 -3.68 8.69 10.22
CA ASP A 176 -3.07 9.66 11.13
C ASP A 176 -3.52 9.43 12.59
N SER A 177 -4.76 8.99 12.84
CA SER A 177 -5.26 8.67 14.18
C SER A 177 -4.68 7.36 14.74
N LEU A 178 -4.30 6.42 13.86
CA LEU A 178 -3.74 5.12 14.23
C LEU A 178 -2.24 5.17 14.55
N TYR A 179 -1.56 6.30 14.38
CA TYR A 179 -0.11 6.37 14.54
C TYR A 179 0.35 5.85 15.94
N PRO A 180 1.39 4.97 16.01
CA PRO A 180 2.25 4.47 14.94
C PRO A 180 1.86 3.06 14.43
N LYS A 181 0.61 2.61 14.58
CA LYS A 181 0.16 1.27 14.16
C LYS A 181 0.36 1.06 12.66
N PRO A 182 0.72 -0.18 12.23
CA PRO A 182 0.81 -0.54 10.82
C PRO A 182 -0.51 -0.36 10.08
N VAL A 183 -0.43 0.13 8.85
CA VAL A 183 -1.58 0.27 7.95
C VAL A 183 -1.25 -0.33 6.59
N VAL A 184 -2.22 -1.05 6.01
CA VAL A 184 -2.08 -1.74 4.72
C VAL A 184 -3.15 -1.22 3.75
N ILE A 185 -2.76 -0.90 2.53
CA ILE A 185 -3.68 -0.77 1.39
C ILE A 185 -3.63 -2.09 0.63
N PHE A 186 -4.77 -2.76 0.52
CA PHE A 186 -4.88 -4.04 -0.14
C PHE A 186 -5.80 -3.94 -1.35
N ASN A 187 -5.28 -4.34 -2.50
CA ASN A 187 -5.97 -4.38 -3.78
C ASN A 187 -6.65 -3.04 -4.17
N PRO A 188 -5.93 -1.92 -4.19
CA PRO A 188 -6.51 -0.62 -4.54
C PRO A 188 -7.14 -0.68 -5.94
N GLN A 189 -8.34 -0.11 -6.08
CA GLN A 189 -9.05 -0.12 -7.36
C GLN A 189 -8.42 0.82 -8.39
N TRP A 190 -7.52 1.72 -7.98
CA TRP A 190 -6.94 2.72 -8.85
C TRP A 190 -5.59 2.32 -9.44
N GLY A 191 -5.36 2.73 -10.70
CA GLY A 191 -4.09 2.52 -11.40
C GLY A 191 -3.15 3.72 -11.30
N PHE A 192 -1.92 3.56 -11.81
CA PHE A 192 -0.91 4.63 -11.85
C PHE A 192 -1.41 5.93 -12.51
N GLU A 193 -2.23 5.83 -13.55
CA GLU A 193 -2.82 7.00 -14.21
C GLU A 193 -3.80 7.74 -13.30
N GLU A 194 -4.69 7.02 -12.61
CA GLU A 194 -5.61 7.61 -11.63
C GLU A 194 -4.84 8.21 -10.45
N GLU A 195 -3.74 7.61 -10.00
CA GLU A 195 -2.90 8.17 -8.93
C GLU A 195 -2.32 9.54 -9.26
N SER A 196 -2.14 9.84 -10.55
CA SER A 196 -1.69 11.18 -10.97
C SER A 196 -2.74 12.27 -10.71
N SER A 197 -4.03 11.88 -10.63
CA SER A 197 -5.17 12.77 -10.42
C SER A 197 -5.45 13.09 -8.94
N PHE A 198 -4.75 12.45 -8.00
CA PHE A 198 -5.04 12.57 -6.56
C PHE A 198 -4.62 13.90 -5.91
N GLY A 199 -4.02 14.82 -6.67
CA GLY A 199 -3.62 16.14 -6.18
C GLY A 199 -2.76 16.06 -4.92
N GLU A 200 -3.20 16.71 -3.84
CA GLU A 200 -2.49 16.76 -2.56
C GLU A 200 -2.38 15.39 -1.87
N LEU A 201 -3.33 14.48 -2.10
CA LEU A 201 -3.36 13.14 -1.49
C LEU A 201 -2.40 12.16 -2.17
N ARG A 202 -1.82 12.54 -3.31
CA ARG A 202 -0.79 11.73 -3.99
C ARG A 202 0.40 11.42 -3.07
N GLY A 203 0.81 12.39 -2.24
CA GLY A 203 1.89 12.19 -1.27
C GLY A 203 1.52 11.19 -0.16
N PHE A 204 0.24 11.11 0.21
CA PHE A 204 -0.24 10.12 1.15
C PHE A 204 -0.20 8.71 0.57
N VAL A 205 -0.75 8.50 -0.64
CA VAL A 205 -0.70 7.19 -1.31
C VAL A 205 0.75 6.76 -1.59
N GLY A 206 1.59 7.68 -2.05
CA GLY A 206 3.02 7.44 -2.29
C GLY A 206 3.85 7.19 -1.02
N SER A 207 3.26 7.34 0.18
CA SER A 207 3.93 7.01 1.44
C SER A 207 3.88 5.51 1.78
N PHE A 208 3.05 4.73 1.08
CA PHE A 208 2.91 3.30 1.25
C PHE A 208 3.98 2.56 0.44
N GLU A 209 4.73 1.70 1.11
CA GLU A 209 5.71 0.82 0.48
C GLU A 209 5.00 -0.36 -0.18
N VAL A 210 5.21 -0.56 -1.47
CA VAL A 210 4.68 -1.73 -2.19
C VAL A 210 5.47 -2.95 -1.77
N VAL A 211 4.86 -3.83 -0.98
CA VAL A 211 5.51 -5.06 -0.47
C VAL A 211 5.25 -6.26 -1.38
N TYR A 212 4.18 -6.19 -2.17
CA TYR A 212 3.85 -7.15 -3.20
C TYR A 212 2.96 -6.49 -4.26
N SER A 213 3.28 -6.69 -5.53
CA SER A 213 2.39 -6.32 -6.62
C SER A 213 2.54 -7.34 -7.74
N PHE A 214 1.45 -8.03 -8.01
CA PHE A 214 1.29 -8.84 -9.21
C PHE A 214 0.09 -8.25 -9.95
N VAL A 215 0.37 -7.51 -11.03
CA VAL A 215 -0.65 -6.88 -11.86
C VAL A 215 -0.50 -7.38 -13.29
N GLY A 216 -1.61 -7.58 -13.98
CA GLY A 216 -1.61 -7.99 -15.38
C GLY A 216 -0.96 -6.90 -16.23
N LEU A 217 0.04 -7.26 -17.02
CA LEU A 217 0.62 -6.39 -18.04
C LEU A 217 0.26 -6.94 -19.42
N GLU A 218 -0.52 -6.19 -20.19
CA GLU A 218 -0.80 -6.47 -21.59
C GLU A 218 0.31 -5.89 -22.46
N VAL A 219 0.87 -6.69 -23.37
CA VAL A 219 1.82 -6.20 -24.36
C VAL A 219 1.07 -5.44 -25.45
N ARG A 220 1.16 -4.11 -25.44
CA ARG A 220 0.52 -3.24 -26.44
C ARG A 220 1.34 -3.08 -27.72
N GLY A 221 2.62 -3.38 -27.69
CA GLY A 221 3.46 -3.30 -28.89
C GLY A 221 4.90 -3.68 -28.63
N VAL A 222 5.58 -4.08 -29.69
CA VAL A 222 7.02 -4.35 -29.67
C VAL A 222 7.68 -3.23 -30.48
N LEU A 223 8.39 -2.32 -29.80
CA LEU A 223 9.01 -1.16 -30.43
C LEU A 223 10.12 -1.58 -31.41
N SER A 224 10.81 -2.68 -31.10
CA SER A 224 11.53 -3.52 -32.08
C SER A 224 11.91 -4.85 -31.44
N LYS A 225 12.20 -5.88 -32.23
CA LYS A 225 12.63 -7.22 -31.74
C LYS A 225 13.84 -7.19 -30.79
N ARG A 226 14.57 -6.07 -30.70
CA ARG A 226 15.76 -5.90 -29.82
C ARG A 226 15.73 -4.65 -28.91
N LYS A 227 14.72 -3.77 -28.98
CA LYS A 227 14.77 -2.45 -28.30
C LYS A 227 13.52 -2.06 -27.50
N GLY A 228 12.71 -3.03 -27.10
CA GLY A 228 11.74 -2.81 -26.02
C GLY A 228 10.32 -3.24 -26.35
N MET A 229 9.57 -3.49 -25.28
CA MET A 229 8.17 -3.87 -25.28
C MET A 229 7.39 -2.76 -24.57
N ILE A 230 6.23 -2.41 -25.10
CA ILE A 230 5.28 -1.48 -24.48
C ILE A 230 4.26 -2.34 -23.73
N PHE A 231 4.17 -2.13 -22.43
CA PHE A 231 3.20 -2.78 -21.57
C PHE A 231 2.12 -1.78 -21.17
N LYS A 232 0.88 -2.23 -21.15
CA LYS A 232 -0.24 -1.53 -20.51
C LYS A 232 -0.68 -2.35 -19.31
N CYS A 233 -0.88 -1.70 -18.18
CA CYS A 233 -1.52 -2.36 -17.04
C CYS A 233 -2.96 -2.72 -17.40
N VAL A 234 -3.32 -3.99 -17.27
CA VAL A 234 -4.69 -4.50 -17.44
C VAL A 234 -5.21 -5.04 -16.13
N ARG A 235 -6.46 -4.69 -15.81
CA ARG A 235 -7.11 -5.08 -14.55
C ARG A 235 -7.63 -6.51 -14.57
N ASP A 236 -8.04 -7.00 -15.74
CA ASP A 236 -8.61 -8.33 -15.93
C ASP A 236 -7.51 -9.40 -16.05
N GLY A 237 -6.65 -9.53 -15.02
CA GLY A 237 -5.51 -10.46 -15.03
C GLY A 237 -5.79 -11.77 -15.78
N VAL A 238 -4.90 -12.10 -16.73
CA VAL A 238 -5.06 -13.17 -17.73
C VAL A 238 -5.57 -14.48 -17.15
#